data_AF-A0AAN1UTJ9-F1
#
_entry.id   AF-A0AAN1UTJ9-F1
#
_cell.length_a   1.000
_cell.length_b   1.000
_cell.length_c   1.000
_cell.angle_alpha   90.00
_cell.angle_beta   90.00
_cell.angle_gamma   90.00
#
_symmetry.space_group_name_H-M   'P 1'
#
loop_
_entity.id
_entity.type
_entity.pdbx_description
1 polymer ?
#
loop_
_entity_poly.entity_id
_entity_poly.type
_entity_poly.pdbx_seq_one_letter_code
_entity_poly.pdbx_strand_id
1 'polypeptide(L)'
;MSRLSVPFAAIAFSGLAGLGLSVPAAQASSFADCAATLTGLGLSASVAATTCAQAQFPTDLSSCTDRLTSSLKLSAADSLAACRSVRKPLAVASCAERLQDAGGATPALIADGCRLSLLPDRYADCVLGLGDSLTLTRDELLRVCANNGDVPRRIYPNFTTLGETQRESLPAVSPAPRP
;
A
#
# COMPACT_ATOMS: atom_id res chain seq x y z
N MET A 1 -49.14 34.21 38.34
CA MET A 1 -48.12 34.74 37.40
C MET A 1 -46.88 35.07 38.21
N SER A 2 -45.83 34.23 38.16
CA SER A 2 -44.50 34.59 38.70
C SER A 2 -43.44 33.95 37.82
N ARG A 3 -42.77 34.80 37.02
CA ARG A 3 -41.64 34.43 36.17
C ARG A 3 -40.37 34.44 37.02
N LEU A 4 -39.67 33.31 37.14
CA LEU A 4 -38.29 33.32 37.61
C LEU A 4 -37.39 33.71 36.42
N SER A 5 -36.72 34.85 36.56
CA SER A 5 -35.68 35.31 35.64
C SER A 5 -34.35 34.72 36.09
N VAL A 6 -33.72 33.93 35.23
CA VAL A 6 -32.35 33.41 35.45
C VAL A 6 -31.37 34.42 34.86
N PRO A 7 -30.45 35.00 35.64
CA PRO A 7 -29.44 35.89 35.10
C PRO A 7 -28.43 35.07 34.30
N PHE A 8 -28.26 35.43 33.03
CA PHE A 8 -27.17 34.95 32.19
C PHE A 8 -25.84 35.42 32.81
N ALA A 9 -25.21 34.55 33.61
CA ALA A 9 -23.82 34.73 34.01
C ALA A 9 -22.95 34.52 32.75
N ALA A 10 -22.24 35.57 32.36
CA ALA A 10 -21.29 35.57 31.25
C ALA A 10 -20.20 34.51 31.50
N ILE A 11 -20.16 33.48 30.66
CA ILE A 11 -19.07 32.50 30.64
C ILE A 11 -17.89 33.18 29.93
N ALA A 12 -16.95 33.68 30.72
CA ALA A 12 -15.64 34.09 30.22
C ALA A 12 -14.88 32.82 29.79
N PHE A 13 -14.74 32.61 28.48
CA PHE A 13 -13.80 31.62 27.94
C PHE A 13 -12.38 32.14 28.15
N SER A 14 -11.82 31.85 29.32
CA SER A 14 -10.40 32.00 29.61
C SER A 14 -9.57 31.27 28.54
N GLY A 15 -8.60 31.96 27.96
CA GLY A 15 -7.83 31.53 26.81
C GLY A 15 -7.24 30.13 26.96
N LEU A 16 -7.56 29.26 26.00
CA LEU A 16 -6.78 28.07 25.71
C LEU A 16 -5.40 28.52 25.21
N ALA A 17 -4.43 28.57 26.13
CA ALA A 17 -3.02 28.66 25.78
C ALA A 17 -2.71 27.52 24.81
N GLY A 18 -2.34 27.89 23.58
CA GLY A 18 -2.06 26.96 22.50
C GLY A 18 -0.95 25.98 22.92
N LEU A 19 -1.30 24.69 22.95
CA LEU A 19 -0.31 23.62 22.99
C LEU A 19 0.49 23.69 21.70
N GLY A 20 1.67 24.33 21.76
CA GLY A 20 2.64 24.34 20.68
C GLY A 20 3.14 22.92 20.44
N LEU A 21 2.53 22.21 19.50
CA LEU A 21 3.01 20.92 19.00
C LEU A 21 4.34 21.17 18.27
N SER A 22 5.45 20.98 18.96
CA SER A 22 6.78 20.94 18.35
C SER A 22 6.86 19.69 17.46
N VAL A 23 6.85 19.88 16.14
CA VAL A 23 7.18 18.81 15.20
C VAL A 23 8.63 18.40 15.47
N PRO A 24 8.92 17.12 15.73
CA PRO A 24 10.30 16.71 15.96
C PRO A 24 11.12 16.96 14.69
N ALA A 25 12.32 17.56 14.85
CA ALA A 25 13.19 17.94 13.73
C ALA A 25 13.54 16.76 12.79
N ALA A 26 13.52 15.53 13.30
CA ALA A 26 13.71 14.31 12.52
C ALA A 26 12.58 14.05 11.50
N GLN A 27 11.34 14.44 11.81
CA GLN A 27 10.24 14.34 10.85
C GLN A 27 10.33 15.47 9.81
N ALA A 28 10.65 16.70 10.23
CA ALA A 28 10.80 17.81 9.31
C ALA A 28 11.91 17.56 8.26
N SER A 29 13.01 16.93 8.66
CA SER A 29 14.11 16.56 7.76
C SER A 29 13.70 15.50 6.73
N SER A 30 12.95 14.45 7.11
CA SER A 30 12.55 13.41 6.15
C SER A 30 11.63 13.92 5.03
N PHE A 31 10.72 14.86 5.33
CA PHE A 31 9.91 15.51 4.30
C PHE A 31 10.75 16.43 3.40
N ALA A 32 11.72 17.15 3.98
CA ALA A 32 12.62 18.01 3.22
C ALA A 32 13.51 17.20 2.26
N ASP A 33 14.10 16.11 2.74
CA ASP A 33 14.93 15.20 1.94
C ASP A 33 14.11 14.54 0.82
N CYS A 34 12.88 14.12 1.13
CA CYS A 34 11.95 13.60 0.14
C CYS A 34 11.68 14.62 -0.97
N ALA A 35 11.34 15.86 -0.61
CA ALA A 35 11.04 16.91 -1.57
C ALA A 35 12.26 17.28 -2.41
N ALA A 36 13.45 17.39 -1.79
CA ALA A 36 14.71 17.66 -2.48
C ALA A 36 15.05 16.55 -3.48
N THR A 37 14.87 15.28 -3.10
CA THR A 37 15.10 14.14 -4.00
C THR A 37 14.14 14.17 -5.18
N LEU A 38 12.84 14.29 -4.94
CA LEU A 38 11.83 14.27 -6.01
C LEU A 38 12.00 15.46 -6.99
N THR A 39 12.32 16.65 -6.48
CA THR A 39 12.61 17.81 -7.33
C THR A 39 13.94 17.67 -8.08
N GLY A 40 14.95 17.04 -7.47
CA GLY A 40 16.20 16.66 -8.13
C GLY A 40 16.02 15.69 -9.30
N LEU A 41 14.98 14.84 -9.25
CA LEU A 41 14.56 13.98 -10.35
C LEU A 41 13.72 14.71 -11.43
N GLY A 42 13.50 16.02 -11.28
CA GLY A 42 12.78 16.84 -12.25
C GLY A 42 11.26 16.91 -12.03
N LEU A 43 10.74 16.43 -10.90
CA LEU A 43 9.32 16.63 -10.55
C LEU A 43 9.08 18.05 -10.06
N SER A 44 7.87 18.58 -10.28
CA SER A 44 7.53 19.93 -9.82
C SER A 44 7.51 20.01 -8.30
N ALA A 45 7.82 21.19 -7.76
CA ALA A 45 7.76 21.45 -6.32
C ALA A 45 6.39 21.14 -5.72
N SER A 46 5.30 21.39 -6.46
CA SER A 46 3.94 21.06 -6.01
C SER A 46 3.70 19.56 -5.93
N VAL A 47 4.12 18.78 -6.94
CA VAL A 47 4.00 17.32 -6.94
C VAL A 47 4.83 16.72 -5.81
N ALA A 48 6.06 17.19 -5.63
CA ALA A 48 6.95 16.74 -4.55
C ALA A 48 6.34 17.03 -3.18
N ALA A 49 5.91 18.27 -2.93
CA ALA A 49 5.30 18.67 -1.65
C ALA A 49 4.05 17.84 -1.32
N THR A 50 3.10 17.75 -2.27
CA THR A 50 1.86 17.00 -2.08
C THR A 50 2.10 15.51 -1.88
N THR A 51 3.09 14.93 -2.57
CA THR A 51 3.36 13.50 -2.48
C THR A 51 4.11 13.15 -1.20
N CYS A 52 5.16 13.92 -0.84
CA CYS A 52 5.90 13.71 0.40
C CYS A 52 4.99 13.92 1.62
N ALA A 53 4.10 14.91 1.61
CA ALA A 53 3.15 15.15 2.70
C ALA A 53 2.14 14.00 2.91
N GLN A 54 1.83 13.24 1.85
CA GLN A 54 0.92 12.09 1.92
C GLN A 54 1.65 10.77 2.20
N ALA A 55 2.98 10.76 2.15
CA ALA A 55 3.79 9.57 2.33
C ALA A 55 3.88 9.20 3.81
N GLN A 56 3.57 7.95 4.15
CA GLN A 56 3.82 7.42 5.49
C GLN A 56 5.33 7.32 5.78
N PHE A 57 6.14 7.05 4.75
CA PHE A 57 7.59 6.93 4.81
C PHE A 57 8.23 7.78 3.69
N PRO A 58 8.42 9.10 3.90
CA PRO A 58 8.87 10.02 2.85
C PRO A 58 10.25 9.66 2.25
N THR A 59 11.19 9.24 3.10
CA THR A 59 12.54 8.82 2.66
C THR A 59 12.48 7.55 1.81
N ASP A 60 11.70 6.55 2.23
CA ASP A 60 11.54 5.30 1.46
C ASP A 60 10.87 5.55 0.10
N LEU A 61 9.87 6.43 0.07
CA LEU A 61 9.17 6.80 -1.16
C LEU A 61 10.10 7.47 -2.18
N SER A 62 10.85 8.47 -1.74
CA SER A 62 11.80 9.20 -2.59
C SER A 62 12.96 8.30 -3.04
N SER A 63 13.51 7.46 -2.15
CA SER A 63 14.53 6.47 -2.49
C SER A 63 14.04 5.43 -3.49
N CYS A 64 12.81 4.92 -3.34
CA CYS A 64 12.20 4.03 -4.32
C CYS A 64 12.09 4.70 -5.71
N THR A 65 11.65 5.96 -5.75
CA THR A 65 11.47 6.71 -7.00
C THR A 65 12.80 6.94 -7.71
N ASP A 66 13.83 7.35 -6.97
CA ASP A 66 15.19 7.53 -7.49
C ASP A 66 15.74 6.21 -8.05
N ARG A 67 15.67 5.14 -7.27
CA ARG A 67 16.12 3.80 -7.66
C ARG A 67 15.44 3.28 -8.93
N LEU A 68 14.13 3.42 -9.06
CA LEU A 68 13.40 3.03 -10.28
C LEU A 68 13.78 3.90 -11.48
N THR A 69 13.96 5.20 -11.26
CA THR A 69 14.39 6.13 -12.31
C THR A 69 15.78 5.74 -12.82
N SER A 70 16.71 5.39 -11.91
CA SER A 70 18.08 5.05 -12.26
C SER A 70 18.24 3.65 -12.86
N SER A 71 17.58 2.63 -12.29
CA SER A 71 17.75 1.22 -12.66
C SER A 71 16.91 0.83 -13.88
N LEU A 72 15.63 1.17 -13.87
CA LEU A 72 14.67 0.81 -14.91
C LEU A 72 14.60 1.85 -16.04
N LYS A 73 15.27 3.00 -15.89
CA LYS A 73 15.23 4.14 -16.84
C LYS A 73 13.82 4.65 -17.10
N LEU A 74 12.92 4.49 -16.12
CA LEU A 74 11.58 5.08 -16.16
C LEU A 74 11.66 6.59 -15.99
N SER A 75 10.62 7.30 -16.43
CA SER A 75 10.49 8.71 -16.09
C SER A 75 10.34 8.87 -14.56
N ALA A 76 10.73 10.03 -14.02
CA ALA A 76 10.52 10.30 -12.60
C ALA A 76 9.03 10.22 -12.21
N ALA A 77 8.12 10.57 -13.13
CA ALA A 77 6.69 10.50 -12.91
C ALA A 77 6.18 9.05 -12.83
N ASP A 78 6.62 8.18 -13.73
CA ASP A 78 6.25 6.77 -13.74
C ASP A 78 6.84 6.03 -12.53
N SER A 79 8.11 6.32 -12.21
CA SER A 79 8.76 5.80 -11.00
C SER A 79 8.00 6.21 -9.74
N LEU A 80 7.58 7.48 -9.65
CA LEU A 80 6.82 7.97 -8.51
C LEU A 80 5.45 7.29 -8.43
N ALA A 81 4.78 7.13 -9.57
CA ALA A 81 3.50 6.42 -9.65
C ALA A 81 3.63 4.97 -9.16
N ALA A 82 4.77 4.32 -9.45
CA ALA A 82 5.03 2.97 -9.01
C ALA A 82 5.25 2.87 -7.48
N CYS A 83 5.90 3.87 -6.88
CA CYS A 83 6.29 3.86 -5.47
C CYS A 83 5.25 4.46 -4.51
N ARG A 84 4.40 5.39 -4.96
CA ARG A 84 3.52 6.18 -4.05
C ARG A 84 2.31 5.43 -3.49
N SER A 85 1.92 4.32 -4.12
CA SER A 85 0.70 3.57 -3.77
C SER A 85 1.00 2.22 -3.11
N VAL A 86 2.18 2.05 -2.49
CA VAL A 86 2.59 0.79 -1.87
C VAL A 86 2.97 0.95 -0.40
N ARG A 87 2.74 -0.10 0.39
CA ARG A 87 3.09 -0.12 1.83
C ARG A 87 4.58 -0.23 2.11
N LYS A 88 5.36 -0.74 1.14
CA LYS A 88 6.81 -1.00 1.27
C LYS A 88 7.54 -0.54 0.00
N PRO A 89 7.77 0.77 -0.19
CA PRO A 89 8.43 1.29 -1.40
C PRO A 89 9.77 0.61 -1.69
N LEU A 90 10.60 0.40 -0.67
CA LEU A 90 11.92 -0.22 -0.84
C LEU A 90 11.87 -1.68 -1.30
N ALA A 91 10.81 -2.42 -0.94
CA ALA A 91 10.62 -3.80 -1.42
C ALA A 91 10.26 -3.82 -2.90
N VAL A 92 9.47 -2.86 -3.37
CA VAL A 92 9.18 -2.70 -4.82
C VAL A 92 10.45 -2.38 -5.59
N ALA A 93 11.27 -1.46 -5.08
CA ALA A 93 12.56 -1.13 -5.70
C ALA A 93 13.53 -2.32 -5.75
N SER A 94 13.68 -3.06 -4.64
CA SER A 94 14.46 -4.30 -4.58
C SER A 94 13.99 -5.33 -5.62
N CYS A 95 12.68 -5.58 -5.67
CA CYS A 95 12.07 -6.48 -6.65
C CYS A 95 12.38 -6.05 -8.09
N ALA A 96 12.19 -4.76 -8.39
CA ALA A 96 12.33 -4.23 -9.73
C ALA A 96 13.78 -4.30 -10.22
N GLU A 97 14.74 -3.90 -9.38
CA GLU A 97 16.18 -3.97 -9.69
C GLU A 97 16.62 -5.40 -10.00
N ARG A 98 16.26 -6.37 -9.15
CA ARG A 98 16.62 -7.78 -9.36
C ARG A 98 16.09 -8.32 -10.69
N LEU A 99 14.87 -7.96 -11.05
CA LEU A 99 14.26 -8.39 -12.31
C LEU A 99 14.85 -7.67 -13.52
N GLN A 100 15.18 -6.39 -13.36
CA GLN A 100 15.85 -5.58 -14.38
C GLN A 100 17.27 -6.12 -14.66
N ASP A 101 18.03 -6.44 -13.62
CA ASP A 101 19.38 -7.01 -13.72
C ASP A 101 19.37 -8.36 -14.43
N ALA A 102 18.35 -9.17 -14.17
CA ALA A 102 18.17 -10.46 -14.81
C ALA A 102 17.62 -10.37 -16.25
N GLY A 103 17.23 -9.18 -16.71
CA GLY A 103 16.83 -8.88 -18.10
C GLY A 103 15.60 -9.65 -18.63
N GLY A 104 15.34 -9.48 -19.93
CA GLY A 104 14.33 -10.27 -20.65
C GLY A 104 12.88 -9.80 -20.54
N ALA A 105 12.60 -8.72 -19.80
CA ALA A 105 11.27 -8.10 -19.71
C ALA A 105 11.36 -6.58 -19.81
N THR A 106 10.24 -5.94 -20.15
CA THR A 106 10.18 -4.48 -20.22
C THR A 106 10.16 -3.84 -18.83
N PRO A 107 10.79 -2.66 -18.65
CA PRO A 107 10.78 -1.96 -17.36
C PRO A 107 9.37 -1.68 -16.81
N ALA A 108 8.40 -1.39 -17.69
CA ALA A 108 7.01 -1.16 -17.29
C ALA A 108 6.37 -2.41 -16.68
N LEU A 109 6.54 -3.57 -17.31
CA LEU A 109 6.02 -4.85 -16.78
C LEU A 109 6.65 -5.22 -15.44
N ILE A 110 7.95 -4.97 -15.29
CA ILE A 110 8.68 -5.21 -14.03
C ILE A 110 8.10 -4.31 -12.92
N ALA A 111 7.98 -3.01 -13.17
CA ALA A 111 7.47 -2.06 -12.18
C ALA A 111 6.03 -2.39 -11.76
N ASP A 112 5.15 -2.72 -12.71
CA ASP A 112 3.78 -3.10 -12.41
C ASP A 112 3.68 -4.42 -11.62
N GLY A 113 4.41 -5.46 -12.02
CA GLY A 113 4.42 -6.74 -11.30
C GLY A 113 4.89 -6.60 -9.85
N CYS A 114 5.99 -5.86 -9.63
CA CYS A 114 6.51 -5.62 -8.29
C CYS A 114 5.57 -4.78 -7.42
N ARG A 115 4.91 -3.78 -8.00
CA ARG A 115 3.98 -2.90 -7.29
C ARG A 115 2.68 -3.60 -6.89
N LEU A 116 2.15 -4.45 -7.76
CA LEU A 116 0.89 -5.16 -7.53
C LEU A 116 1.06 -6.32 -6.54
N SER A 117 2.25 -6.90 -6.44
CA SER A 117 2.53 -7.98 -5.49
C SER A 117 2.49 -7.50 -4.03
N LEU A 118 1.77 -8.25 -3.19
CA LEU A 118 1.80 -8.09 -1.73
C LEU A 118 3.18 -8.44 -1.11
N LEU A 119 3.97 -9.25 -1.81
CA LEU A 119 5.30 -9.70 -1.39
C LEU A 119 6.28 -9.56 -2.57
N PRO A 120 6.75 -8.34 -2.87
CA PRO A 120 7.58 -8.08 -4.04
C PRO A 120 8.83 -8.97 -4.12
N ASP A 121 9.49 -9.21 -2.99
CA ASP A 121 10.69 -10.06 -2.97
C ASP A 121 10.38 -11.52 -3.35
N ARG A 122 9.24 -12.07 -2.89
CA ARG A 122 8.78 -13.43 -3.25
C ARG A 122 8.34 -13.51 -4.70
N TYR A 123 7.76 -12.44 -5.22
CA TYR A 123 7.41 -12.36 -6.63
C TYR A 123 8.67 -12.43 -7.51
N ALA A 124 9.70 -11.66 -7.19
CA ALA A 124 10.97 -11.75 -7.90
C ALA A 124 11.65 -13.12 -7.71
N ASP A 125 11.58 -13.75 -6.53
CA ASP A 125 12.10 -15.11 -6.31
C ASP A 125 11.42 -16.12 -7.23
N CYS A 126 10.09 -16.03 -7.37
CA CYS A 126 9.30 -16.90 -8.25
C CYS A 126 9.75 -16.74 -9.70
N VAL A 127 9.88 -15.50 -10.18
CA VAL A 127 10.19 -15.21 -11.58
C VAL A 127 11.61 -15.67 -11.93
N LEU A 128 12.58 -15.40 -11.06
CA LEU A 128 13.97 -15.78 -11.27
C LEU A 128 14.15 -17.31 -11.16
N GLY A 129 13.64 -17.92 -10.08
CA GLY A 129 13.80 -19.35 -9.85
C GLY A 129 13.13 -20.23 -10.91
N LEU A 130 11.95 -19.82 -11.40
CA LEU A 130 11.30 -20.52 -12.51
C LEU A 130 11.99 -20.27 -13.85
N GLY A 131 12.56 -19.08 -14.06
CA GLY A 131 13.34 -18.76 -15.26
C GLY A 131 14.62 -19.59 -15.39
N ASP A 132 15.23 -19.97 -14.28
CA ASP A 132 16.39 -20.86 -14.26
C ASP A 132 16.03 -22.33 -14.52
N SER A 133 14.76 -22.69 -14.29
CA SER A 133 14.31 -24.09 -14.30
C SER A 133 13.46 -24.47 -15.53
N LEU A 134 12.83 -23.49 -16.18
CA LEU A 134 11.85 -23.70 -17.25
C LEU A 134 12.19 -22.89 -18.49
N THR A 135 11.85 -23.41 -19.66
CA THR A 135 11.95 -22.69 -20.93
C THR A 135 10.74 -21.77 -21.17
N LEU A 136 10.51 -20.84 -20.25
CA LEU A 136 9.47 -19.80 -20.36
C LEU A 136 10.14 -18.44 -20.56
N THR A 137 9.49 -17.57 -21.32
CA THR A 137 9.94 -16.19 -21.46
C THR A 137 9.75 -15.42 -20.16
N ARG A 138 10.55 -14.39 -19.91
CA ARG A 138 10.41 -13.58 -18.69
C ARG A 138 9.05 -12.91 -18.60
N ASP A 139 8.48 -12.46 -19.73
CA ASP A 139 7.14 -11.89 -19.77
C ASP A 139 6.05 -12.90 -19.38
N GLU A 140 6.21 -14.18 -19.72
CA GLU A 140 5.31 -15.25 -19.26
C GLU A 140 5.48 -15.50 -17.77
N LEU A 141 6.72 -15.55 -17.28
CA LEU A 141 7.01 -15.76 -15.87
C LEU A 141 6.47 -14.64 -14.99
N LEU A 142 6.60 -13.38 -15.42
CA LEU A 142 6.02 -12.22 -14.73
C LEU A 142 4.50 -12.36 -14.58
N ARG A 143 3.81 -12.88 -15.59
CA ARG A 143 2.36 -13.14 -15.56
C ARG A 143 2.00 -14.33 -14.67
N VAL A 144 2.71 -15.45 -14.79
CA VAL A 144 2.46 -16.66 -13.99
C VAL A 144 2.68 -16.40 -12.50
N CYS A 145 3.76 -15.70 -12.15
CA CYS A 145 4.10 -15.40 -10.76
C CYS A 145 3.18 -14.34 -10.14
N ALA A 146 2.51 -13.49 -10.94
CA ALA A 146 1.57 -12.50 -10.44
C ALA A 146 0.31 -13.16 -9.86
N ASN A 147 -0.17 -14.25 -10.48
CA ASN A 147 -1.34 -15.00 -10.01
C ASN A 147 -1.15 -15.68 -8.65
N ASN A 148 0.09 -15.89 -8.20
CA ASN A 148 0.37 -16.44 -6.87
C ASN A 148 0.30 -15.37 -5.76
N GLY A 149 0.30 -14.08 -6.12
CA GLY A 149 0.18 -12.96 -5.18
C GLY A 149 -1.25 -12.53 -4.87
N ASP A 150 -2.22 -12.91 -5.73
CA ASP A 150 -3.57 -12.34 -5.76
C ASP A 150 -4.69 -13.37 -5.59
N VAL A 151 -4.68 -14.08 -4.47
CA VAL A 151 -5.95 -14.33 -3.79
C VAL A 151 -5.70 -14.19 -2.29
N PRO A 152 -6.29 -13.19 -1.58
CA PRO A 152 -6.74 -13.51 -0.24
C PRO A 152 -7.74 -14.64 -0.42
N ARG A 153 -7.28 -15.90 -0.33
CA ARG A 153 -8.18 -17.05 -0.26
C ARG A 153 -9.07 -16.79 0.95
N ARG A 154 -10.27 -16.25 0.69
CA ARG A 154 -11.37 -16.08 1.63
C ARG A 154 -11.07 -15.15 2.83
N ILE A 155 -10.96 -13.85 2.60
CA ILE A 155 -11.41 -12.83 3.59
C ILE A 155 -12.78 -12.26 3.19
N TYR A 156 -13.60 -13.11 2.59
CA TYR A 156 -15.01 -13.15 2.89
C TYR A 156 -15.31 -14.63 3.15
N PRO A 157 -15.85 -15.04 4.32
CA PRO A 157 -16.65 -16.25 4.31
C PRO A 157 -17.76 -16.02 3.27
N ASN A 158 -17.86 -16.90 2.28
CA ASN A 158 -19.10 -17.02 1.52
C ASN A 158 -20.16 -17.45 2.53
N PHE A 159 -20.91 -16.51 3.08
CA PHE A 159 -22.04 -16.82 3.97
C PHE A 159 -23.13 -17.62 3.24
N THR A 160 -23.05 -17.75 1.92
CA THR A 160 -23.90 -18.62 1.11
C THR A 160 -23.61 -20.11 1.25
N THR A 161 -22.47 -20.54 1.83
CA THR A 161 -22.24 -21.98 2.11
C THR A 161 -22.42 -22.36 3.59
N LEU A 162 -22.71 -21.40 4.48
CA LEU A 162 -23.07 -21.70 5.89
C LEU A 162 -24.57 -21.94 6.09
N GLY A 163 -25.39 -21.85 5.03
CA GLY A 163 -26.82 -22.15 5.09
C GLY A 163 -27.18 -23.59 4.70
N GLU A 164 -26.30 -24.31 4.00
CA GLU A 164 -26.67 -25.57 3.35
C GLU A 164 -26.04 -26.81 4.01
N THR A 165 -24.87 -26.69 4.65
CA THR A 165 -24.22 -27.87 5.26
C THR A 165 -24.59 -28.12 6.72
N GLN A 166 -25.34 -27.24 7.39
CA GLN A 166 -25.78 -27.47 8.79
C GLN A 166 -27.23 -27.95 8.94
N ARG A 167 -27.99 -28.09 7.85
CA ARG A 167 -29.37 -28.63 7.89
C ARG A 167 -29.45 -30.15 7.72
N GLU A 168 -28.40 -30.82 7.26
CA GLU A 168 -28.45 -32.27 6.94
C GLU A 168 -27.97 -33.18 8.09
N SER A 169 -27.70 -32.68 9.30
CA SER A 169 -27.25 -33.56 10.41
C SER A 169 -27.85 -33.28 11.78
N LEU A 170 -29.00 -32.61 11.84
CA LEU A 170 -29.87 -32.77 13.02
C LEU A 170 -30.79 -33.98 12.76
N PRO A 171 -30.69 -35.07 13.55
CA PRO A 171 -31.73 -36.09 13.48
C PRO A 171 -33.07 -35.44 13.81
N ALA A 172 -34.09 -35.75 13.02
CA ALA A 172 -35.45 -35.27 13.22
C ALA A 172 -35.95 -35.67 14.61
N VAL A 173 -35.96 -34.74 15.56
CA VAL A 173 -36.74 -34.88 16.80
C VAL A 173 -38.20 -34.71 16.41
N SER A 174 -38.89 -35.84 16.25
CA SER A 174 -40.36 -35.85 16.19
C SER A 174 -40.92 -35.24 17.49
N PRO A 175 -41.82 -34.26 17.43
CA PRO A 175 -42.52 -33.82 18.63
C PRO A 175 -43.44 -34.95 19.13
N ALA A 176 -43.36 -35.24 20.43
CA ALA A 176 -44.23 -36.20 21.09
C ALA A 176 -45.71 -35.75 21.01
N PRO A 177 -46.67 -36.70 20.93
CA PRO A 177 -48.09 -36.37 20.98
C PRO A 177 -48.44 -35.75 22.35
N ARG A 178 -49.21 -34.66 22.34
CA ARG A 178 -49.79 -34.09 23.55
C ARG A 178 -51.05 -34.87 23.95
N PRO A 179 -51.31 -35.06 25.27
CA PRO A 179 -52.51 -35.72 25.77
C PRO A 179 -53.78 -34.90 25.51
#